data_AF-A0A9X9Q4H8-F1
#
_entry.id   AF-A0A9X9Q4H8-F1
#
_cell.length_a   1.000
_cell.length_b   1.000
_cell.length_c   1.000
_cell.angle_alpha   90.00
_cell.angle_beta   90.00
_cell.angle_gamma   90.00
#
_symmetry.space_group_name_H-M   'P 1'
#
loop_
_entity.id
_entity.type
_entity.pdbx_description
1 polymer ?
#
loop_
_entity_poly.entity_id
_entity_poly.type
_entity_poly.pdbx_seq_one_letter_code
_entity_poly.pdbx_strand_id
1 'polypeptide(L)'
;MLLDILKFLFIYCLVLLAFANGLNQLYFYYETRAIDEPNNCKGIRCEKQNNAFSTLFETLQSLFWSVFGLLNLYVTNVKARHEFTEFVGATMFGTYNVISLVVLLNMLIAMMNNSYQLIADHADIEWKFARTKLWMSYFDEGGTLPPPFNIIPSPKSFLYLGNWFNNTFCPKRDPDGRRRRHNLRSFTERHADSLIQNQHYQEVIRNLVKRYVAAMIRNSKTNEGLTEENFKELKQDISSFRYEVLDLLGNRKHSRRSFSASSTELSQRDDTNDGSGGARAKSKSVSFNLGCKKKACHGPPLIRTMPRAGG
;
A
#
# COMPACT_ATOMS: atom_id res chain seq x y z
N MET A 1 -8.96 -0.55 8.21
CA MET A 1 -9.94 -0.70 9.31
C MET A 1 -9.35 -0.47 10.70
N LEU A 2 -8.63 -1.40 11.35
CA LEU A 2 -8.15 -1.19 12.74
C LEU A 2 -7.29 0.07 12.93
N LEU A 3 -6.39 0.36 11.97
CA LEU A 3 -5.58 1.57 12.00
C LEU A 3 -6.43 2.85 11.89
N ASP A 4 -7.54 2.80 11.15
CA ASP A 4 -8.45 3.93 11.00
C ASP A 4 -9.30 4.11 12.26
N ILE A 5 -9.73 3.01 12.87
CA ILE A 5 -10.38 2.99 14.19
C ILE A 5 -9.45 3.58 15.25
N LEU A 6 -8.15 3.27 15.26
CA LEU A 6 -7.20 3.83 16.22
C LEU A 6 -7.00 5.35 16.04
N LYS A 7 -6.93 5.84 14.79
CA LYS A 7 -6.90 7.29 14.51
C LYS A 7 -8.16 7.98 15.02
N PHE A 8 -9.31 7.35 14.83
CA PHE A 8 -10.58 7.87 15.32
C PHE A 8 -10.68 7.84 16.84
N LEU A 9 -10.23 6.74 17.47
CA LEU A 9 -10.17 6.57 18.91
C LEU A 9 -9.35 7.68 19.57
N PHE A 10 -8.28 8.13 18.92
CA PHE A 10 -7.49 9.26 19.42
C PHE A 10 -8.31 10.56 19.53
N ILE A 11 -9.12 10.88 18.51
CA ILE A 11 -10.02 12.04 18.52
C ILE A 11 -11.07 11.88 19.64
N TYR A 12 -11.66 10.69 19.76
CA TYR A 12 -12.60 10.38 20.82
C TYR A 12 -11.99 10.56 22.23
N CYS A 13 -10.77 10.09 22.44
CA CYS A 13 -10.05 10.27 23.71
C CYS A 13 -9.83 11.75 24.05
N LEU A 14 -9.56 12.62 23.07
CA LEU A 14 -9.43 14.06 23.31
C LEU A 14 -10.75 14.69 23.76
N VAL A 15 -11.86 14.31 23.12
CA VAL A 15 -13.19 14.77 23.53
C VAL A 15 -13.52 14.27 24.93
N LEU A 16 -13.26 12.98 25.21
CA LEU A 16 -13.48 12.39 26.52
C LEU A 16 -12.68 13.12 27.61
N LEU A 17 -11.40 13.41 27.38
CA LEU A 17 -10.56 14.17 28.32
C LEU A 17 -11.05 15.61 28.52
N ALA A 18 -11.49 16.29 27.45
CA ALA A 18 -12.00 17.66 27.56
C ALA A 18 -13.25 17.74 28.43
N PHE A 19 -14.22 16.85 28.20
CA PHE A 19 -15.44 16.78 29.01
C PHE A 19 -15.18 16.25 30.43
N ALA A 20 -14.22 15.32 30.60
CA ALA A 20 -13.82 14.87 31.92
C ALA A 20 -13.23 15.99 32.76
N ASN A 21 -12.38 16.84 32.17
CA ASN A 21 -11.85 18.01 32.86
C ASN A 21 -12.97 19.01 33.22
N GLY A 22 -13.92 19.25 32.31
CA GLY A 22 -15.05 20.14 32.56
C GLY A 22 -15.96 19.67 33.70
N LEU A 23 -16.35 18.40 33.69
CA LEU A 23 -17.21 17.81 34.72
C LEU A 23 -16.50 17.64 36.06
N ASN A 24 -15.23 17.19 36.04
CA ASN A 24 -14.43 17.11 37.26
C ASN A 24 -14.28 18.50 37.90
N GLN A 25 -13.99 19.55 37.12
CA GLN A 25 -13.87 20.91 37.65
C GLN A 25 -15.19 21.42 38.26
N LEU A 26 -16.33 21.04 37.69
CA LEU A 26 -17.65 21.43 38.18
C LEU A 26 -18.05 20.69 39.48
N TYR A 27 -17.73 19.40 39.56
CA TYR A 27 -18.17 18.51 40.65
C TYR A 27 -17.12 18.21 41.71
N PHE A 28 -15.87 18.66 41.55
CA PHE A 28 -14.77 18.43 42.49
C PHE A 28 -15.10 18.83 43.93
N TYR A 29 -15.81 19.94 44.13
CA TYR A 29 -16.18 20.45 45.46
C TYR A 29 -17.30 19.67 46.14
N TYR A 30 -18.01 18.80 45.42
CA TYR A 30 -19.14 18.03 45.93
C TYR A 30 -18.76 16.59 46.27
N GLU A 31 -17.50 16.33 46.60
CA GLU A 31 -17.06 15.00 47.02
C GLU A 31 -17.76 14.58 48.32
N THR A 32 -18.56 13.52 48.25
CA THR A 32 -19.14 12.90 49.44
C THR A 32 -18.20 11.86 50.02
N ARG A 33 -18.06 11.82 51.35
CA ARG A 33 -17.28 10.78 52.03
C ARG A 33 -18.04 9.45 52.00
N ALA A 34 -17.32 8.35 51.86
CA ALA A 34 -17.89 7.00 51.83
C ALA A 34 -18.67 6.61 53.10
N ILE A 35 -18.49 7.35 54.19
CA ILE A 35 -19.16 7.17 55.49
C ILE A 35 -20.63 7.65 55.42
N ASP A 36 -20.94 8.59 54.53
CA ASP A 36 -22.27 9.22 54.41
C ASP A 36 -23.18 8.49 53.39
N GLU A 37 -22.79 7.30 52.93
CA GLU A 37 -23.51 6.53 51.92
C GLU A 37 -23.86 5.13 52.43
N PRO A 38 -25.07 4.63 52.11
CA PRO A 38 -25.49 3.29 52.55
C PRO A 38 -24.54 2.25 51.95
N ASN A 39 -24.01 1.37 52.82
CA ASN A 39 -23.10 0.25 52.51
C ASN A 39 -21.62 0.60 52.26
N ASN A 40 -21.13 1.81 52.58
CA ASN A 40 -19.71 2.20 52.42
C ASN A 40 -19.15 2.00 51.00
N CYS A 41 -20.00 1.92 49.98
CA CYS A 41 -19.60 1.73 48.59
C CYS A 41 -19.45 3.07 47.88
N LYS A 42 -18.26 3.37 47.35
CA LYS A 42 -17.95 4.61 46.63
C LYS A 42 -17.66 4.32 45.16
N GLY A 43 -18.19 5.17 44.27
CA GLY A 43 -17.88 5.18 42.84
C GLY A 43 -19.00 4.63 41.95
N ILE A 44 -18.72 4.57 40.65
CA ILE A 44 -19.73 4.23 39.63
C ILE A 44 -20.17 2.76 39.64
N ARG A 45 -19.39 1.88 40.29
CA ARG A 45 -19.63 0.42 40.30
C ARG A 45 -20.59 -0.03 41.42
N CYS A 46 -21.12 0.90 42.19
CA CYS A 46 -22.07 0.63 43.26
C CYS A 46 -23.51 0.54 42.73
N GLU A 47 -24.38 -0.18 43.44
CA GLU A 47 -25.81 -0.32 43.11
C GLU A 47 -26.49 1.05 42.97
N LYS A 48 -26.19 1.97 43.90
CA LYS A 48 -26.50 3.39 43.75
C LYS A 48 -25.24 4.14 43.30
N GLN A 49 -25.22 4.55 42.04
CA GLN A 49 -24.14 5.32 41.43
C GLN A 49 -23.98 6.66 42.16
N ASN A 50 -22.90 6.80 42.93
CA ASN A 50 -22.60 8.00 43.69
C ASN A 50 -21.17 8.51 43.37
N ASN A 51 -20.96 9.82 43.49
CA ASN A 51 -19.64 10.48 43.31
C ASN A 51 -18.95 10.15 41.96
N ALA A 52 -19.70 10.04 40.87
CA ALA A 52 -19.16 9.69 39.55
C ALA A 52 -18.19 10.73 38.96
N PHE A 53 -18.31 11.99 39.35
CA PHE A 53 -17.54 13.11 38.80
C PHE A 53 -16.58 13.76 39.82
N SER A 54 -16.28 13.09 40.93
CA SER A 54 -15.49 13.69 42.02
C SER A 54 -13.98 13.65 41.77
N THR A 55 -13.49 12.66 41.03
CA THR A 55 -12.09 12.58 40.61
C THR A 55 -12.00 12.47 39.10
N LEU A 56 -10.90 12.93 38.51
CA LEU A 56 -10.70 12.86 37.06
C LEU A 56 -10.82 11.42 36.56
N PHE A 57 -10.26 10.44 37.27
CA PHE A 57 -10.32 9.04 36.87
C PHE A 57 -11.75 8.46 36.91
N GLU A 58 -12.51 8.71 37.98
CA GLU A 58 -13.93 8.30 38.04
C GLU A 58 -14.75 9.01 36.97
N THR A 59 -14.45 10.27 36.67
CA THR A 59 -15.11 11.03 35.60
C THR A 59 -14.82 10.42 34.22
N LEU A 60 -13.57 10.00 33.96
CA LEU A 60 -13.19 9.30 32.72
C LEU A 60 -13.94 7.96 32.59
N GLN A 61 -13.97 7.16 33.66
CA GLN A 61 -14.70 5.89 33.67
C GLN A 61 -16.19 6.12 33.45
N SER A 62 -16.75 7.16 34.08
CA SER A 62 -18.14 7.53 33.94
C SER A 62 -18.48 7.88 32.50
N LEU A 63 -17.77 8.83 31.90
CA LEU A 63 -18.00 9.19 30.49
C LEU A 63 -17.83 7.99 29.55
N PHE A 64 -16.86 7.11 29.81
CA PHE A 64 -16.72 5.87 29.05
C PHE A 64 -17.95 4.95 29.15
N TRP A 65 -18.46 4.70 30.37
CA TRP A 65 -19.63 3.84 30.56
C TRP A 65 -20.93 4.46 30.05
N SER A 66 -21.01 5.79 29.97
CA SER A 66 -22.21 6.45 29.46
C SER A 66 -22.42 6.24 27.96
N VAL A 67 -21.36 6.01 27.19
CA VAL A 67 -21.46 5.64 25.77
C VAL A 67 -22.22 4.31 25.58
N PHE A 68 -22.16 3.41 26.56
CA PHE A 68 -22.94 2.17 26.55
C PHE A 68 -24.33 2.32 27.17
N GLY A 69 -24.72 3.52 27.62
CA GLY A 69 -26.00 3.77 28.28
C GLY A 69 -26.12 3.17 29.68
N LEU A 70 -25.00 2.85 30.34
CA LEU A 70 -24.99 2.24 31.69
C LEU A 70 -24.99 3.28 32.82
N LEU A 71 -25.03 4.56 32.48
CA LEU A 71 -25.09 5.66 33.43
C LEU A 71 -26.48 6.30 33.45
N ASN A 72 -27.01 6.44 34.65
CA ASN A 72 -28.30 7.08 34.86
C ASN A 72 -28.15 8.60 35.00
N LEU A 73 -29.21 9.34 34.67
CA LEU A 73 -29.22 10.80 34.75
C LEU A 73 -29.07 11.32 36.20
N TYR A 74 -29.56 10.58 37.20
CA TYR A 74 -29.51 11.03 38.61
C TYR A 74 -28.08 11.18 39.17
N VAL A 75 -27.06 10.74 38.43
CA VAL A 75 -25.65 10.84 38.81
C VAL A 75 -25.13 12.28 38.75
N THR A 76 -25.81 13.18 38.03
CA THR A 76 -25.52 14.62 38.05
C THR A 76 -26.17 15.36 39.23
N ASN A 77 -27.00 14.68 40.03
CA ASN A 77 -27.64 15.33 41.18
C ASN A 77 -26.67 15.44 42.35
N VAL A 78 -26.76 16.55 43.07
CA VAL A 78 -25.89 16.88 44.20
C VAL A 78 -26.71 16.81 45.49
N LYS A 79 -26.09 16.42 46.62
CA LYS A 79 -26.79 16.38 47.92
C LYS A 79 -27.22 17.79 48.40
N ALA A 80 -26.48 18.82 48.01
CA ALA A 80 -26.79 20.22 48.30
C ALA A 80 -27.79 20.78 47.28
N ARG A 81 -28.69 21.69 47.71
CA ARG A 81 -29.71 22.31 46.86
C ARG A 81 -29.11 23.39 45.93
N HIS A 82 -28.31 22.99 44.96
CA HIS A 82 -27.72 23.87 43.96
C HIS A 82 -28.20 23.50 42.55
N GLU A 83 -29.44 23.90 42.24
CA GLU A 83 -30.10 23.60 40.96
C GLU A 83 -29.32 24.11 39.73
N PHE A 84 -28.61 25.24 39.86
CA PHE A 84 -27.80 25.78 38.77
C PHE A 84 -26.63 24.85 38.39
N THR A 85 -25.92 24.31 39.38
CA THR A 85 -24.79 23.39 39.14
C THR A 85 -25.29 22.07 38.52
N GLU A 86 -26.39 21.54 39.04
CA GLU A 86 -27.01 20.32 38.52
C GLU A 86 -27.43 20.51 37.06
N PHE A 87 -28.08 21.64 36.74
CA PHE A 87 -28.50 21.97 35.37
C PHE A 87 -27.30 22.09 34.41
N VAL A 88 -26.24 22.80 34.82
CA VAL A 88 -25.03 22.95 33.99
C VAL A 88 -24.35 21.60 33.77
N GLY A 89 -24.24 20.77 34.81
CA GLY A 89 -23.63 19.45 34.71
C GLY A 89 -24.45 18.47 33.87
N ALA A 90 -25.77 18.47 34.01
CA ALA A 90 -26.67 17.70 33.15
C ALA A 90 -26.58 18.16 31.69
N THR A 91 -26.43 19.47 31.44
CA THR A 91 -26.24 20.02 30.09
C THR A 91 -24.87 19.63 29.50
N MET A 92 -23.77 19.70 30.27
CA MET A 92 -22.45 19.23 29.84
C MET A 92 -22.43 17.73 29.55
N PHE A 93 -23.09 16.93 30.40
CA PHE A 93 -23.25 15.49 30.17
C PHE A 93 -24.13 15.18 28.96
N GLY A 94 -25.23 15.91 28.76
CA GLY A 94 -26.10 15.76 27.59
C GLY A 94 -25.39 16.11 26.28
N THR A 95 -24.67 17.22 26.24
CA THR A 95 -23.87 17.63 25.08
C THR A 95 -22.75 16.63 24.77
N TYR A 96 -22.08 16.08 25.79
CA TYR A 96 -21.14 14.97 25.63
C TYR A 96 -21.79 13.75 24.95
N ASN A 97 -22.98 13.34 25.40
CA ASN A 97 -23.68 12.19 24.81
C ASN A 97 -24.10 12.47 23.36
N VAL A 98 -24.57 13.68 23.02
CA VAL A 98 -24.89 14.05 21.64
C VAL A 98 -23.65 13.98 20.75
N ILE A 99 -22.53 14.58 21.18
CA ILE A 99 -21.28 14.56 20.41
C ILE A 99 -20.75 13.14 20.26
N SER A 100 -20.72 12.35 21.34
CA SER A 100 -20.14 11.00 21.34
C SER A 100 -20.99 9.98 20.58
N LEU A 101 -22.29 9.93 20.85
CA LEU A 101 -23.19 8.89 20.30
C LEU A 101 -23.77 9.26 18.95
N VAL A 102 -24.09 10.53 18.71
CA VAL A 102 -24.75 10.93 17.46
C VAL A 102 -23.73 11.38 16.42
N VAL A 103 -22.74 12.17 16.81
CA VAL A 103 -21.78 12.72 15.81
C VAL A 103 -20.61 11.75 15.60
N LEU A 104 -19.87 11.44 16.66
CA LEU A 104 -18.65 10.65 16.56
C LEU A 104 -18.92 9.21 16.11
N LEU A 105 -19.89 8.52 16.71
CA LEU A 105 -20.21 7.14 16.31
C LEU A 105 -20.64 7.05 14.84
N ASN A 106 -21.49 7.96 14.36
CA ASN A 106 -21.93 7.97 12.96
C ASN A 106 -20.79 8.31 11.99
N MET A 107 -19.88 9.21 12.37
CA MET A 107 -18.68 9.50 11.60
C MET A 107 -17.71 8.32 11.55
N LEU A 108 -17.57 7.56 12.64
CA LEU A 108 -16.76 6.33 12.67
C LEU A 108 -17.34 5.28 11.72
N ILE A 109 -18.66 5.05 11.74
CA ILE A 109 -19.31 4.12 10.82
C ILE A 109 -19.09 4.54 9.37
N ALA A 110 -19.27 5.83 9.06
CA ALA A 110 -19.06 6.35 7.71
C ALA A 110 -17.60 6.15 7.23
N MET A 111 -16.62 6.44 8.08
CA MET A 111 -15.21 6.24 7.77
C MET A 111 -14.86 4.75 7.60
N MET A 112 -15.41 3.88 8.46
CA MET A 112 -15.21 2.43 8.36
C MET A 112 -15.81 1.86 7.07
N ASN A 113 -17.01 2.30 6.67
CA ASN A 113 -17.65 1.84 5.44
C ASN A 113 -16.80 2.16 4.20
N ASN A 114 -16.25 3.37 4.12
CA ASN A 114 -15.36 3.75 3.01
C ASN A 114 -14.03 2.98 3.05
N SER A 115 -13.41 2.86 4.23
CA SER A 115 -12.18 2.06 4.42
C SER A 115 -12.39 0.60 4.06
N TYR A 116 -13.54 0.02 4.41
CA TYR A 116 -13.88 -1.37 4.08
C TYR A 116 -13.99 -1.59 2.58
N GLN A 117 -14.65 -0.69 1.84
CA GLN A 117 -14.77 -0.80 0.37
C GLN A 117 -13.39 -0.82 -0.30
N LEU A 118 -12.49 0.09 0.10
CA LEU A 118 -11.13 0.15 -0.44
C LEU A 118 -10.31 -1.12 -0.14
N ILE A 119 -10.50 -1.72 1.04
CA ILE A 119 -9.78 -2.94 1.43
C ILE A 119 -10.39 -4.18 0.75
N ALA A 120 -11.71 -4.20 0.56
CA ALA A 120 -12.41 -5.34 -0.04
C ALA A 120 -11.92 -5.65 -1.46
N ASP A 121 -11.59 -4.62 -2.26
CA ASP A 121 -11.09 -4.76 -3.63
C ASP A 121 -9.80 -5.59 -3.74
N HIS A 122 -8.98 -5.62 -2.67
CA HIS A 122 -7.71 -6.35 -2.63
C HIS A 122 -7.69 -7.46 -1.56
N ALA A 123 -8.79 -7.69 -0.85
CA ALA A 123 -8.88 -8.61 0.28
C ALA A 123 -8.45 -10.03 -0.09
N ASP A 124 -8.82 -10.51 -1.29
CA ASP A 124 -8.45 -11.84 -1.76
C ASP A 124 -6.93 -12.02 -1.94
N ILE A 125 -6.26 -10.99 -2.44
CA ILE A 125 -4.81 -11.02 -2.68
C ILE A 125 -4.08 -10.99 -1.33
N GLU A 126 -4.48 -10.09 -0.44
CA GLU A 126 -3.90 -9.96 0.90
C GLU A 126 -4.14 -11.22 1.74
N TRP A 127 -5.35 -11.79 1.68
CA TRP A 127 -5.67 -13.05 2.35
C TRP A 127 -4.82 -14.20 1.83
N LYS A 128 -4.69 -14.36 0.50
CA LYS A 128 -3.84 -15.42 -0.09
C LYS A 128 -2.36 -15.21 0.26
N PHE A 129 -1.91 -13.96 0.36
CA PHE A 129 -0.55 -13.64 0.79
C PHE A 129 -0.31 -14.02 2.26
N ALA A 130 -1.22 -13.63 3.17
CA ALA A 130 -1.15 -13.99 4.59
C ALA A 130 -1.24 -15.51 4.80
N ARG A 131 -2.13 -16.18 4.05
CA ARG A 131 -2.27 -17.65 4.08
C ARG A 131 -0.99 -18.34 3.61
N THR A 132 -0.37 -17.86 2.53
CA THR A 132 0.90 -18.42 2.05
C THR A 132 2.02 -18.20 3.05
N LYS A 133 2.08 -17.04 3.73
CA LYS A 133 3.03 -16.82 4.84
C LYS A 133 2.84 -17.81 5.98
N LEU A 134 1.59 -18.08 6.35
CA LEU A 134 1.27 -19.08 7.36
C LEU A 134 1.75 -20.46 6.91
N TRP A 135 1.43 -20.89 5.68
CA TRP A 135 1.89 -22.18 5.16
C TRP A 135 3.42 -22.26 5.08
N MET A 136 4.10 -21.20 4.65
CA MET A 136 5.57 -21.13 4.64
C MET A 136 6.16 -21.35 6.03
N SER A 137 5.52 -20.82 7.08
CA SER A 137 5.95 -21.05 8.47
C SER A 137 5.86 -22.51 8.92
N TYR A 138 5.05 -23.33 8.25
CA TYR A 138 4.95 -24.78 8.51
C TYR A 138 5.82 -25.63 7.58
N PHE A 139 6.33 -25.07 6.48
CA PHE A 139 7.23 -25.79 5.57
C PHE A 139 8.65 -25.91 6.12
N ASP A 140 9.09 -24.95 6.93
CA ASP A 140 10.42 -25.00 7.54
C ASP A 140 10.50 -26.14 8.59
N GLU A 141 11.54 -26.97 8.51
CA GLU A 141 11.70 -28.23 9.27
C GLU A 141 11.87 -28.09 10.81
N GLY A 142 11.54 -26.94 11.40
CA GLY A 142 11.78 -26.61 12.81
C GLY A 142 10.68 -27.01 13.81
N GLY A 143 9.50 -27.43 13.34
CA GLY A 143 8.30 -27.61 14.18
C GLY A 143 7.52 -28.89 13.91
N THR A 144 8.21 -30.02 13.74
CA THR A 144 7.56 -31.31 13.39
C THR A 144 6.60 -31.84 14.47
N LEU A 145 6.67 -31.34 15.69
CA LEU A 145 5.80 -31.69 16.80
C LEU A 145 4.95 -30.48 17.23
N PRO A 146 3.61 -30.63 17.36
CA PRO A 146 2.78 -29.55 17.88
C PRO A 146 3.12 -29.26 19.36
N PRO A 147 3.12 -27.98 19.82
CA PRO A 147 3.19 -27.68 21.25
C PRO A 147 2.04 -28.39 22.00
N PRO A 148 2.28 -29.04 23.16
CA PRO A 148 3.48 -29.00 24.00
C PRO A 148 4.55 -30.06 23.69
N PHE A 149 4.34 -30.95 22.73
CA PHE A 149 5.23 -32.08 22.44
C PHE A 149 6.60 -31.68 21.87
N ASN A 150 6.76 -30.42 21.48
CA ASN A 150 8.06 -29.82 21.11
C ASN A 150 9.02 -29.62 22.31
N ILE A 151 8.56 -29.82 23.55
CA ILE A 151 9.40 -29.68 24.76
C ILE A 151 10.25 -30.93 25.01
N ILE A 152 9.84 -32.11 24.53
CA ILE A 152 10.61 -33.34 24.69
C ILE A 152 11.65 -33.40 23.57
N PRO A 153 12.94 -33.11 23.87
CA PRO A 153 13.98 -33.17 22.84
C PRO A 153 14.03 -34.56 22.21
N SER A 154 14.09 -34.61 20.88
CA SER A 154 14.20 -35.87 20.16
C SER A 154 15.45 -36.64 20.62
N PRO A 155 15.43 -37.99 20.67
CA PRO A 155 16.61 -38.78 21.01
C PRO A 155 17.84 -38.47 20.13
N LYS A 156 17.61 -38.01 18.89
CA LYS A 156 18.65 -37.53 17.98
C LYS A 156 19.33 -36.26 18.50
N SER A 157 18.58 -35.34 19.11
CA SER A 157 19.11 -34.10 19.70
C SER A 157 20.12 -34.36 20.82
N PHE A 158 19.88 -35.40 21.65
CA PHE A 158 20.84 -35.80 22.69
C PHE A 158 22.14 -36.38 22.11
N LEU A 159 22.06 -37.14 21.00
CA LEU A 159 23.25 -37.65 20.32
C LEU A 159 24.06 -36.52 19.67
N TYR A 160 23.41 -35.53 19.05
CA TYR A 160 24.10 -34.34 18.54
C TYR A 160 24.74 -33.53 19.67
N LEU A 161 24.06 -33.35 20.80
CA LEU A 161 24.60 -32.66 21.96
C LEU A 161 25.81 -33.41 22.55
N GLY A 162 25.73 -34.73 22.72
CA GLY A 162 26.84 -35.55 23.20
C GLY A 162 28.04 -35.55 22.25
N ASN A 163 27.82 -35.58 20.93
CA ASN A 163 28.90 -35.51 19.95
C ASN A 163 29.52 -34.09 19.89
N TRP A 164 28.70 -33.05 20.09
CA TRP A 164 29.18 -31.67 20.26
C TRP A 164 30.04 -31.51 21.52
N PHE A 165 29.60 -32.05 22.66
CA PHE A 165 30.39 -32.09 23.89
C PHE A 165 31.72 -32.83 23.66
N ASN A 166 31.70 -34.01 23.05
CA ASN A 166 32.91 -34.79 22.79
C ASN A 166 33.90 -34.05 21.86
N ASN A 167 33.40 -33.34 20.84
CA ASN A 167 34.23 -32.56 19.93
C ASN A 167 34.80 -31.28 20.56
N THR A 168 34.06 -30.68 21.51
CA THR A 168 34.49 -29.49 22.27
C THR A 168 35.55 -29.83 23.33
N PHE A 169 35.40 -30.96 24.01
CA PHE A 169 36.32 -31.40 25.07
C PHE A 169 37.51 -32.23 24.56
N CYS A 170 37.40 -32.86 23.39
CA CYS A 170 38.47 -33.63 22.76
C CYS A 170 38.40 -33.50 21.23
N PRO A 171 38.98 -32.44 20.63
CA PRO A 171 39.06 -32.33 19.17
C PRO A 171 39.93 -33.47 18.63
N LYS A 172 39.31 -34.47 18.02
CA LYS A 172 40.04 -35.52 17.30
C LYS A 172 40.78 -34.88 16.13
N ARG A 173 42.11 -34.89 16.17
CA ARG A 173 42.96 -34.66 14.99
C ARG A 173 42.68 -35.78 13.99
N ASP A 174 41.96 -35.48 12.92
CA ASP A 174 41.62 -36.44 11.86
C ASP A 174 42.92 -36.94 11.18
N PRO A 175 43.21 -38.24 11.16
CA PRO A 175 44.14 -38.82 10.21
C PRO A 175 43.39 -39.08 8.88
N ASP A 176 44.11 -38.92 7.78
CA ASP A 176 43.73 -39.23 6.40
C ASP A 176 42.79 -38.30 5.61
N GLY A 177 43.37 -37.76 4.52
CA GLY A 177 42.75 -36.96 3.47
C GLY A 177 41.64 -37.64 2.64
N ARG A 178 41.10 -38.79 3.08
CA ARG A 178 39.92 -39.43 2.47
C ARG A 178 38.63 -38.62 2.71
N ARG A 179 38.44 -38.04 3.90
CA ARG A 179 37.29 -37.16 4.20
C ARG A 179 37.31 -35.87 3.38
N ARG A 180 38.50 -35.28 3.18
CA ARG A 180 38.69 -34.05 2.41
C ARG A 180 38.37 -34.24 0.93
N ARG A 181 38.69 -35.42 0.36
CA ARG A 181 38.35 -35.78 -1.03
C ARG A 181 36.86 -36.02 -1.25
N HIS A 182 36.16 -36.60 -0.27
CA HIS A 182 34.70 -36.75 -0.29
C HIS A 182 33.96 -35.42 -0.12
N ASN A 183 34.46 -34.54 0.75
CA ASN A 183 33.93 -33.18 0.91
C ASN A 183 34.20 -32.30 -0.32
N LEU A 184 35.36 -32.42 -0.96
CA LEU A 184 35.65 -31.70 -2.21
C LEU A 184 34.74 -32.16 -3.35
N ARG A 185 34.54 -33.49 -3.49
CA ARG A 185 33.66 -34.07 -4.52
C ARG A 185 32.19 -33.66 -4.33
N SER A 186 31.69 -33.72 -3.09
CA SER A 186 30.34 -33.24 -2.77
C SER A 186 30.20 -31.72 -2.91
N PHE A 187 31.27 -30.94 -2.69
CA PHE A 187 31.26 -29.50 -2.96
C PHE A 187 31.23 -29.20 -4.46
N THR A 188 31.99 -29.93 -5.26
CA THR A 188 31.97 -29.81 -6.74
C THR A 188 30.63 -30.25 -7.33
N GLU A 189 30.00 -31.29 -6.79
CA GLU A 189 28.67 -31.76 -7.20
C GLU A 189 27.60 -30.71 -6.86
N ARG A 190 27.56 -30.17 -5.62
CA ARG A 190 26.65 -29.06 -5.26
C ARG A 190 26.88 -27.81 -6.10
N HIS A 191 28.13 -27.52 -6.46
CA HIS A 191 28.45 -26.38 -7.31
C HIS A 191 27.96 -26.62 -8.75
N ALA A 192 28.13 -27.83 -9.28
CA ALA A 192 27.58 -28.22 -10.58
C ALA A 192 26.04 -28.15 -10.59
N ASP A 193 25.38 -28.66 -9.54
CA ASP A 193 23.92 -28.59 -9.39
C ASP A 193 23.43 -27.14 -9.31
N SER A 194 24.13 -26.29 -8.57
CA SER A 194 23.81 -24.85 -8.49
C SER A 194 23.98 -24.16 -9.85
N LEU A 195 25.02 -24.50 -10.62
CA LEU A 195 25.23 -23.94 -11.97
C LEU A 195 24.16 -24.43 -12.96
N ILE A 196 23.81 -25.71 -12.93
CA ILE A 196 22.74 -26.30 -13.76
C ILE A 196 21.38 -25.66 -13.40
N GLN A 197 21.09 -25.51 -12.11
CA GLN A 197 19.90 -24.82 -11.63
C GLN A 197 19.85 -23.35 -12.09
N ASN A 198 21.00 -22.66 -12.08
CA ASN A 198 21.10 -21.30 -12.61
C ASN A 198 20.86 -21.24 -14.12
N GLN A 199 21.42 -22.16 -14.91
CA GLN A 199 21.20 -22.21 -16.37
C GLN A 199 19.73 -22.47 -16.72
N HIS A 200 19.10 -23.46 -16.08
CA HIS A 200 17.68 -23.72 -16.26
C HIS A 200 16.81 -22.55 -15.81
N TYR A 201 17.15 -21.90 -14.70
CA TYR A 201 16.46 -20.69 -14.23
C TYR A 201 16.55 -19.55 -15.25
N GLN A 202 17.73 -19.31 -15.85
CA GLN A 202 17.91 -18.31 -16.90
C GLN A 202 17.08 -18.62 -18.15
N GLU A 203 17.00 -19.87 -18.56
CA GLU A 203 16.17 -20.29 -19.71
C GLU A 203 14.68 -20.09 -19.42
N VAL A 204 14.21 -20.48 -18.24
CA VAL A 204 12.83 -20.27 -17.80
C VAL A 204 12.50 -18.78 -17.75
N ILE A 205 13.35 -17.93 -17.17
CA ILE A 205 13.17 -16.48 -17.17
C ILE A 205 13.08 -15.96 -18.60
N ARG A 206 14.01 -16.35 -19.49
CA ARG A 206 14.00 -15.87 -20.88
C ARG A 206 12.69 -16.19 -21.58
N ASN A 207 12.16 -17.40 -21.37
CA ASN A 207 10.88 -17.83 -21.93
C ASN A 207 9.69 -17.09 -21.30
N LEU A 208 9.72 -16.85 -19.98
CA LEU A 208 8.69 -16.06 -19.28
C LEU A 208 8.67 -14.61 -19.76
N VAL A 209 9.83 -13.96 -19.88
CA VAL A 209 9.95 -12.59 -20.39
C VAL A 209 9.43 -12.51 -21.83
N LYS A 210 9.80 -13.48 -22.69
CA LYS A 210 9.31 -13.51 -24.07
C LYS A 210 7.77 -13.65 -24.13
N ARG A 211 7.18 -14.52 -23.31
CA ARG A 211 5.72 -14.67 -23.20
C ARG A 211 5.05 -13.41 -22.67
N TYR A 212 5.63 -12.79 -21.64
CA TYR A 212 5.12 -11.57 -21.04
C TYR A 212 5.12 -10.40 -22.02
N VAL A 213 6.23 -10.17 -22.75
CA VAL A 213 6.32 -9.10 -23.76
C VAL A 213 5.31 -9.33 -24.89
N ALA A 214 5.20 -10.57 -25.40
CA ALA A 214 4.22 -10.90 -26.44
C ALA A 214 2.78 -10.68 -25.96
N ALA A 215 2.44 -11.10 -24.74
CA ALA A 215 1.13 -10.89 -24.14
C ALA A 215 0.84 -9.41 -23.89
N MET A 216 1.82 -8.64 -23.41
CA MET A 216 1.69 -7.20 -23.18
C MET A 216 1.40 -6.45 -24.48
N ILE A 217 2.18 -6.70 -25.55
CA ILE A 217 1.97 -6.06 -26.86
C ILE A 217 0.58 -6.41 -27.43
N ARG A 218 0.13 -7.65 -27.24
CA ARG A 218 -1.20 -8.07 -27.69
C ARG A 218 -2.29 -7.36 -26.89
N ASN A 219 -2.20 -7.37 -25.56
CA ASN A 219 -3.20 -6.79 -24.69
C ASN A 219 -3.25 -5.25 -24.80
N SER A 220 -2.11 -4.58 -25.00
CA SER A 220 -2.09 -3.13 -25.22
C SER A 220 -2.82 -2.79 -26.52
N LYS A 221 -2.53 -3.52 -27.62
CA LYS A 221 -3.18 -3.31 -28.92
C LYS A 221 -4.68 -3.64 -28.93
N THR A 222 -5.14 -4.57 -28.09
CA THR A 222 -6.57 -4.94 -28.03
C THR A 222 -7.38 -4.10 -27.05
N ASN A 223 -6.76 -3.59 -25.99
CA ASN A 223 -7.44 -2.81 -24.94
C ASN A 223 -7.38 -1.29 -25.18
N GLU A 224 -6.46 -0.82 -26.01
CA GLU A 224 -6.51 0.55 -26.52
C GLU A 224 -7.72 0.69 -27.45
N GLY A 225 -8.71 1.48 -27.01
CA GLY A 225 -9.83 1.85 -27.86
C GLY A 225 -9.34 2.57 -29.11
N LEU A 226 -10.14 2.52 -30.19
CA LEU A 226 -9.81 3.23 -31.43
C LEU A 226 -9.72 4.73 -31.16
N THR A 227 -8.51 5.29 -31.26
CA THR A 227 -8.27 6.72 -31.14
C THR A 227 -8.58 7.44 -32.46
N GLU A 228 -8.82 8.75 -32.40
CA GLU A 228 -8.99 9.57 -33.61
C GLU A 228 -7.73 9.55 -34.50
N GLU A 229 -6.56 9.33 -33.90
CA GLU A 229 -5.27 9.20 -34.60
C GLU A 229 -5.27 7.97 -35.52
N ASN A 230 -5.78 6.82 -35.05
CA ASN A 230 -5.91 5.61 -35.87
C ASN A 230 -6.84 5.86 -37.08
N PHE A 231 -7.88 6.68 -36.92
CA PHE A 231 -8.78 7.04 -38.02
C PHE A 231 -8.12 8.02 -39.01
N LYS A 232 -7.28 8.95 -38.52
CA LYS A 232 -6.50 9.85 -39.36
C LYS A 232 -5.44 9.09 -40.17
N GLU A 233 -4.77 8.13 -39.56
CA GLU A 233 -3.82 7.23 -40.23
C GLU A 233 -4.52 6.44 -41.34
N LEU A 234 -5.66 5.79 -41.04
CA LEU A 234 -6.43 5.06 -42.04
C LEU A 234 -6.90 5.97 -43.19
N LYS A 235 -7.36 7.19 -42.89
CA LYS A 235 -7.77 8.17 -43.90
C LYS A 235 -6.59 8.59 -44.78
N GLN A 236 -5.41 8.76 -44.18
CA GLN A 236 -4.19 9.08 -44.89
C GLN A 236 -3.78 7.93 -45.83
N ASP A 237 -3.85 6.68 -45.37
CA ASP A 237 -3.54 5.49 -46.16
C ASP A 237 -4.52 5.29 -47.32
N ILE A 238 -5.82 5.52 -47.10
CA ILE A 238 -6.82 5.50 -48.19
C ILE A 238 -6.54 6.63 -49.19
N SER A 239 -6.15 7.80 -48.70
CA SER A 239 -5.86 8.96 -49.56
C SER A 239 -4.60 8.74 -50.39
N SER A 240 -3.52 8.22 -49.79
CA SER A 240 -2.28 7.89 -50.50
C SER A 240 -2.52 6.80 -51.53
N PHE A 241 -3.23 5.73 -51.18
CA PHE A 241 -3.62 4.67 -52.11
C PHE A 241 -4.43 5.20 -53.30
N ARG A 242 -5.40 6.10 -53.06
CA ARG A 242 -6.18 6.73 -54.13
C ARG A 242 -5.28 7.44 -55.13
N TYR A 243 -4.31 8.22 -54.66
CA TYR A 243 -3.42 8.96 -55.55
C TYR A 243 -2.45 8.05 -56.29
N GLU A 244 -1.93 6.99 -55.66
CA GLU A 244 -1.06 6.01 -56.31
C GLU A 244 -1.79 5.25 -57.43
N VAL A 245 -3.03 4.83 -57.18
CA VAL A 245 -3.88 4.17 -58.19
C VAL A 245 -4.22 5.12 -59.34
N LEU A 246 -4.57 6.37 -59.04
CA LEU A 246 -4.84 7.39 -60.06
C LEU A 246 -3.60 7.71 -60.90
N ASP A 247 -2.39 7.69 -60.33
CA ASP A 247 -1.14 7.88 -61.08
C ASP A 247 -0.88 6.70 -62.04
N LEU A 248 -1.06 5.46 -61.55
CA LEU A 248 -0.93 4.24 -62.37
C LEU A 248 -1.95 4.14 -63.51
N LEU A 249 -3.19 4.57 -63.27
CA LEU A 249 -4.26 4.62 -64.29
C LEU A 249 -4.14 5.86 -65.19
N GLY A 250 -3.65 6.98 -64.65
CA GLY A 250 -3.39 8.22 -65.39
C GLY A 250 -2.27 8.06 -66.40
N ASN A 251 -1.21 7.31 -66.05
CA ASN A 251 -0.13 6.93 -66.96
C ASN A 251 -0.51 5.89 -68.01
N ARG A 252 -1.76 5.37 -68.01
CA ARG A 252 -2.31 4.52 -69.08
C ARG A 252 -3.12 5.28 -70.14
N LYS A 253 -3.08 6.62 -70.18
CA LYS A 253 -3.60 7.38 -71.33
C LYS A 253 -2.52 7.58 -72.39
N HIS A 254 -2.63 6.77 -73.44
CA HIS A 254 -2.11 6.91 -74.80
C HIS A 254 -1.06 7.98 -75.10
N SER A 255 0.12 7.50 -75.52
CA SER A 255 0.92 8.15 -76.56
C SER A 255 0.02 8.43 -77.80
N ARG A 256 -0.30 9.70 -78.03
CA ARG A 256 -0.79 10.18 -79.34
C ARG A 256 0.14 11.29 -79.84
N ARG A 257 0.59 11.05 -81.05
CA ARG A 257 1.51 11.84 -81.88
C ARG A 257 1.11 13.32 -81.99
N SER A 258 2.14 14.14 -82.10
CA SER A 258 2.22 15.51 -82.63
C SER A 258 1.19 15.86 -83.71
N PHE A 259 0.61 17.06 -83.62
CA PHE A 259 0.45 17.99 -84.75
C PHE A 259 0.33 19.43 -84.21
N SER A 260 1.16 20.32 -84.75
CA SER A 260 1.15 21.77 -84.50
C SER A 260 0.01 22.45 -85.26
N ALA A 261 -0.63 23.46 -84.66
CA ALA A 261 -1.24 24.57 -85.38
C ALA A 261 -1.23 25.84 -84.49
N SER A 262 -0.91 26.95 -85.14
CA SER A 262 -0.57 28.28 -84.61
C SER A 262 -1.80 29.16 -84.34
N SER A 263 -1.55 30.37 -83.82
CA SER A 263 -2.38 31.61 -83.77
C SER A 263 -3.54 31.61 -82.74
N THR A 264 -3.85 32.67 -81.97
CA THR A 264 -3.54 34.12 -82.05
C THR A 264 -3.91 34.79 -80.71
N GLU A 265 -3.43 36.02 -80.52
CA GLU A 265 -3.58 36.92 -79.37
C GLU A 265 -5.02 37.22 -78.88
N LEU A 266 -5.12 37.76 -77.64
CA LEU A 266 -5.66 39.10 -77.32
C LEU A 266 -6.65 39.14 -76.11
N SER A 267 -6.22 39.88 -75.08
CA SER A 267 -6.99 40.73 -74.14
C SER A 267 -8.13 40.15 -73.28
N GLN A 268 -7.98 40.26 -71.95
CA GLN A 268 -8.65 41.32 -71.18
C GLN A 268 -8.10 41.45 -69.75
N ARG A 269 -7.85 42.72 -69.39
CA ARG A 269 -7.62 43.23 -68.03
C ARG A 269 -8.96 43.38 -67.30
N ASP A 270 -8.92 43.25 -65.98
CA ASP A 270 -9.36 44.24 -64.98
C ASP A 270 -9.06 43.62 -63.59
N ASP A 271 -8.11 44.14 -62.79
CA ASP A 271 -8.24 45.30 -61.87
C ASP A 271 -9.46 45.11 -60.93
N THR A 272 -9.42 45.18 -59.61
CA THR A 272 -8.51 45.71 -58.57
C THR A 272 -9.11 45.25 -57.22
N ASN A 273 -8.30 45.07 -56.17
CA ASN A 273 -8.29 46.00 -55.02
C ASN A 273 -7.55 45.40 -53.80
N ASP A 274 -6.83 46.31 -53.16
CA ASP A 274 -5.78 46.18 -52.16
C ASP A 274 -6.25 45.73 -50.78
N GLY A 275 -5.27 45.29 -49.96
CA GLY A 275 -5.49 45.06 -48.53
C GLY A 275 -4.29 44.53 -47.76
N SER A 276 -3.22 45.34 -47.72
CA SER A 276 -1.97 45.20 -46.95
C SER A 276 -2.07 44.55 -45.56
N GLY A 277 -1.02 43.79 -45.19
CA GLY A 277 -0.80 43.35 -43.81
C GLY A 277 0.38 42.39 -43.66
N GLY A 278 1.60 42.85 -43.92
CA GLY A 278 2.81 42.05 -43.73
C GLY A 278 3.17 41.81 -42.27
N ALA A 279 3.62 40.59 -41.95
CA ALA A 279 4.51 40.33 -40.83
C ALA A 279 5.43 39.15 -41.16
N ARG A 280 6.71 39.47 -41.29
CA ARG A 280 7.84 38.58 -41.59
C ARG A 280 8.42 38.08 -40.27
N ALA A 281 8.43 36.77 -40.02
CA ALA A 281 9.21 36.20 -38.91
C ALA A 281 9.73 34.79 -39.21
N LYS A 282 10.99 34.77 -39.67
CA LYS A 282 12.08 33.82 -39.40
C LYS A 282 11.77 32.33 -39.25
N SER A 283 12.27 31.55 -40.20
CA SER A 283 12.59 30.14 -40.02
C SER A 283 13.58 29.95 -38.87
N LYS A 284 13.31 28.97 -38.01
CA LYS A 284 14.32 28.30 -37.19
C LYS A 284 14.19 26.80 -37.43
N SER A 285 15.20 26.27 -38.10
CA SER A 285 15.55 24.86 -38.05
C SER A 285 15.82 24.48 -36.59
N VAL A 286 15.22 23.39 -36.13
CA VAL A 286 15.61 22.72 -34.89
C VAL A 286 15.86 21.26 -35.21
N SER A 287 17.15 20.98 -35.44
CA SER A 287 17.77 19.68 -35.32
C SER A 287 17.82 19.25 -33.85
N PHE A 288 17.29 18.07 -33.52
CA PHE A 288 17.56 17.41 -32.25
C PHE A 288 18.47 16.22 -32.48
N ASN A 289 19.71 16.35 -32.00
CA ASN A 289 20.64 15.24 -31.86
C ASN A 289 21.17 15.22 -30.41
N LEU A 290 21.12 14.01 -29.84
CA LEU A 290 21.78 13.47 -28.65
C LEU A 290 21.44 13.97 -27.22
N GLY A 291 21.19 12.98 -26.36
CA GLY A 291 21.21 13.14 -24.90
C GLY A 291 21.06 11.82 -24.13
N CYS A 292 21.88 10.81 -24.42
CA CYS A 292 21.93 9.57 -23.63
C CYS A 292 22.56 9.87 -22.24
N LYS A 293 21.73 10.15 -21.23
CA LYS A 293 22.16 10.30 -19.83
C LYS A 293 22.35 8.91 -19.21
N LYS A 294 23.61 8.46 -19.13
CA LYS A 294 24.04 7.43 -18.16
C LYS A 294 23.74 7.93 -16.74
N LYS A 295 22.76 7.35 -16.07
CA LYS A 295 22.69 7.34 -14.60
C LYS A 295 23.08 5.95 -14.13
N ALA A 296 24.22 5.88 -13.44
CA ALA A 296 24.67 4.71 -12.72
C ALA A 296 23.76 4.50 -11.51
N CYS A 297 23.13 3.33 -11.40
CA CYS A 297 22.57 2.84 -10.14
C CYS A 297 23.65 2.01 -9.44
N HIS A 298 24.16 2.53 -8.33
CA HIS A 298 24.98 1.82 -7.38
C HIS A 298 24.19 0.64 -6.77
N GLY A 299 24.74 -0.57 -6.88
CA GLY A 299 24.37 -1.69 -6.02
C GLY A 299 25.04 -1.59 -4.65
N PRO A 300 24.48 -2.25 -3.60
CA PRO A 300 25.03 -2.21 -2.25
C PRO A 300 26.38 -2.95 -2.14
N PRO A 301 27.26 -2.55 -1.19
CA PRO A 301 28.64 -3.01 -1.16
C PRO A 301 28.78 -4.43 -0.62
N LEU A 302 29.59 -5.23 -1.34
CA LEU A 302 30.18 -6.47 -0.86
C LEU A 302 31.08 -6.20 0.34
N ILE A 303 30.79 -6.89 1.45
CA ILE A 303 31.65 -6.93 2.64
C ILE A 303 32.97 -7.61 2.27
N ARG A 304 34.05 -6.85 2.35
CA ARG A 304 35.44 -7.33 2.26
C ARG A 304 36.09 -7.09 3.62
N THR A 305 36.38 -8.16 4.36
CA THR A 305 37.33 -8.14 5.48
C THR A 305 38.51 -9.04 5.14
N MET A 306 39.68 -8.41 5.10
CA MET A 306 41.05 -8.96 5.00
C MET A 306 41.48 -9.62 6.34
N PRO A 307 42.76 -9.95 6.58
CA PRO A 307 43.58 -10.96 5.94
C PRO A 307 44.07 -12.02 6.95
N ARG A 308 44.66 -13.06 6.37
CA ARG A 308 45.40 -14.16 7.01
C ARG A 308 46.65 -13.61 7.72
N ALA A 309 46.75 -13.79 9.04
CA ALA A 309 48.02 -13.67 9.78
C ALA A 309 48.60 -15.07 9.98
N GLY A 310 49.84 -15.26 9.52
CA GLY A 310 50.70 -16.37 9.90
C GLY A 310 51.56 -15.95 11.09
N GLY A 311 51.81 -16.90 11.98
CA GLY A 311 52.58 -16.80 13.23
C GLY A 311 52.24 -18.00 14.08
#